data_AF-A0A2V8LM19-F1
#
_entry.id   AF-A0A2V8LM19-F1
#
_cell.length_a   1.000
_cell.length_b   1.000
_cell.length_c   1.000
_cell.angle_alpha   90.00
_cell.angle_beta   90.00
_cell.angle_gamma   90.00
#
_symmetry.space_group_name_H-M   'P 1'
#
loop_
_entity.id
_entity.type
_entity.pdbx_description
1 polymer ?
#
loop_
_entity_poly.entity_id
_entity_poly.type
_entity_poly.pdbx_seq_one_letter_code
_entity_poly.pdbx_strand_id
1 'polypeptide(L)'
;CKLNIDQPFNPGCNVPFSGGQSHDIDLHCPNEGCAKNDNDKAQNKVKNNLCASGTPIQISEASIDKLQAAIDQLVQQGNFSYGDKAPQPADRAKLQGLSTIDVNGNPVTLGEGNLVTLEAFVLDAKHDDTYVLGSGAEGYKGEGVNCNNSLFDWNDIHIALGQTASAEECTNAPRRT
;
A
#
# COMPACT_ATOMS: atom_id res chain seq x y z
N CYS A 1 -6.20 18.55 -0.03
CA CYS A 1 -6.63 18.53 -1.45
C CYS A 1 -6.88 19.93 -1.97
N LYS A 2 -6.72 20.20 -3.28
CA LYS A 2 -7.77 21.01 -3.92
C LYS A 2 -8.92 20.03 -4.17
N LEU A 3 -10.13 20.38 -3.74
CA LEU A 3 -11.39 19.67 -4.03
C LEU A 3 -11.71 19.57 -5.53
N ASN A 4 -10.73 19.79 -6.41
CA ASN A 4 -10.87 19.89 -7.86
C ASN A 4 -10.11 18.76 -8.58
N ILE A 5 -9.58 17.79 -7.85
CA ILE A 5 -9.19 16.51 -8.46
C ILE A 5 -10.51 15.78 -8.67
N ASP A 6 -10.94 15.79 -9.93
CA ASP A 6 -12.17 15.18 -10.41
C ASP A 6 -11.80 14.44 -11.69
N GLN A 7 -11.12 13.32 -11.50
CA GLN A 7 -10.64 12.44 -12.57
C GLN A 7 -10.91 11.00 -12.18
N PRO A 8 -11.36 10.15 -13.12
CA PRO A 8 -11.72 8.80 -12.80
C PRO A 8 -10.49 7.96 -12.45
N PHE A 9 -10.71 7.00 -11.56
CA PHE A 9 -9.81 5.88 -11.39
C PHE A 9 -9.71 5.12 -12.70
N ASN A 10 -8.49 4.86 -13.18
CA ASN A 10 -8.28 4.07 -14.37
C ASN A 10 -7.43 2.85 -14.01
N PRO A 11 -8.02 1.64 -13.98
CA PRO A 11 -7.22 0.45 -13.72
C PRO A 11 -6.12 0.28 -14.76
N GLY A 12 -6.35 0.68 -16.02
CA GLY A 12 -5.39 0.52 -17.11
C GLY A 12 -5.40 -0.88 -17.75
N CYS A 13 -6.27 -1.77 -17.28
CA CYS A 13 -6.50 -3.11 -17.84
C CYS A 13 -7.92 -3.60 -17.51
N ASN A 14 -8.27 -4.77 -18.04
CA ASN A 14 -9.39 -5.54 -17.52
C ASN A 14 -8.95 -6.14 -16.18
N VAL A 15 -9.57 -5.69 -15.09
CA VAL A 15 -9.25 -6.17 -13.75
C VAL A 15 -9.49 -7.69 -13.63
N PRO A 16 -8.62 -8.44 -12.94
CA PRO A 16 -8.67 -9.91 -12.92
C PRO A 16 -9.71 -10.48 -11.95
N PHE A 17 -10.60 -9.64 -11.41
CA PHE A 17 -11.64 -10.04 -10.47
C PHE A 17 -13.03 -9.64 -10.99
N SER A 18 -14.02 -10.49 -10.74
CA SER A 18 -15.42 -10.28 -11.12
C SER A 18 -16.26 -9.79 -9.95
N GLY A 19 -17.35 -9.08 -10.22
CA GLY A 19 -18.30 -8.66 -9.17
C GLY A 19 -17.92 -7.37 -8.45
N GLY A 20 -16.96 -6.60 -8.99
CA GLY A 20 -16.69 -5.24 -8.53
C GLY A 20 -17.95 -4.38 -8.61
N GLN A 21 -18.23 -3.66 -7.53
CA GLN A 21 -19.27 -2.64 -7.50
C GLN A 21 -18.63 -1.29 -7.80
N SER A 22 -19.25 -0.52 -8.69
CA SER A 22 -18.82 0.86 -8.93
C SER A 22 -19.24 1.73 -7.76
N HIS A 23 -18.30 2.52 -7.25
CA HIS A 23 -18.50 3.50 -6.20
C HIS A 23 -18.26 4.91 -6.75
N ASP A 24 -18.81 5.92 -6.08
CA ASP A 24 -18.68 7.33 -6.49
C ASP A 24 -17.21 7.77 -6.59
N ILE A 25 -16.35 7.25 -5.69
CA ILE A 25 -14.91 7.51 -5.72
C ILE A 25 -14.24 7.10 -7.05
N ASP A 26 -14.73 6.06 -7.74
CA ASP A 26 -14.16 5.57 -8.99
C ASP A 26 -14.23 6.64 -10.10
N LEU A 27 -15.18 7.56 -10.02
CA LEU A 27 -15.40 8.61 -11.02
C LEU A 27 -14.57 9.87 -10.75
N HIS A 28 -14.09 10.03 -9.52
CA HIS A 28 -13.59 11.30 -9.02
C HIS A 28 -12.16 11.23 -8.47
N CYS A 29 -11.65 10.03 -8.17
CA CYS A 29 -10.31 9.84 -7.63
C CYS A 29 -9.37 9.05 -8.55
N PRO A 30 -8.33 9.69 -9.12
CA PRO A 30 -7.37 9.01 -9.99
C PRO A 30 -6.42 8.11 -9.19
N ASN A 31 -5.66 7.26 -9.88
CA ASN A 31 -4.73 6.30 -9.26
C ASN A 31 -3.65 6.95 -8.38
N GLU A 32 -3.30 8.22 -8.61
CA GLU A 32 -2.37 8.99 -7.77
C GLU A 32 -2.97 9.46 -6.44
N GLY A 33 -4.30 9.40 -6.28
CA GLY A 33 -5.01 10.03 -5.18
C GLY A 33 -4.86 11.56 -5.19
N CYS A 34 -4.80 12.16 -3.99
CA CYS A 34 -4.58 13.59 -3.82
C CYS A 34 -3.11 14.01 -3.61
N ALA A 35 -2.18 13.08 -3.80
CA ALA A 35 -0.76 13.27 -3.54
C ALA A 35 -0.22 14.55 -4.18
N LYS A 36 0.43 15.39 -3.38
CA LYS A 36 0.96 16.68 -3.84
C LYS A 36 2.34 16.53 -4.48
N ASN A 37 3.23 15.80 -3.82
CA ASN A 37 4.59 15.58 -4.29
C ASN A 37 4.66 14.38 -5.24
N ASP A 38 5.69 14.33 -6.08
CA ASP A 38 5.79 13.31 -7.11
C ASP A 38 6.14 11.92 -6.56
N ASN A 39 6.73 11.85 -5.36
CA ASN A 39 7.07 10.59 -4.70
C ASN A 39 5.82 9.83 -4.29
N ASP A 40 4.90 10.52 -3.63
CA ASP A 40 3.63 9.98 -3.18
C ASP A 40 2.77 9.60 -4.39
N LYS A 41 2.76 10.42 -5.45
CA LYS A 41 2.06 10.05 -6.70
C LYS A 41 2.64 8.77 -7.29
N ALA A 42 3.96 8.64 -7.35
CA ALA A 42 4.62 7.45 -7.86
C ALA A 42 4.29 6.20 -7.03
N GLN A 43 4.31 6.33 -5.70
CA GLN A 43 3.92 5.25 -4.79
C GLN A 43 2.45 4.86 -4.96
N ASN A 44 1.55 5.84 -5.01
CA ASN A 44 0.12 5.61 -5.12
C ASN A 44 -0.25 4.93 -6.42
N LYS A 45 0.43 5.27 -7.54
CA LYS A 45 0.28 4.52 -8.81
C LYS A 45 0.56 3.04 -8.66
N VAL A 46 1.60 2.68 -7.88
CA VAL A 46 1.94 1.27 -7.67
C VAL A 46 0.97 0.61 -6.70
N LYS A 47 0.61 1.28 -5.59
CA LYS A 47 -0.43 0.79 -4.66
C LYS A 47 -1.76 0.50 -5.39
N ASN A 48 -2.11 1.36 -6.34
CA ASN A 48 -3.34 1.28 -7.13
C ASN A 48 -3.16 0.57 -8.48
N ASN A 49 -2.09 -0.21 -8.65
CA ASN A 49 -1.88 -1.00 -9.86
C ASN A 49 -2.58 -2.37 -9.76
N LEU A 50 -3.77 -2.46 -10.35
CA LEU A 50 -4.57 -3.69 -10.39
C LEU A 50 -4.23 -4.58 -11.60
N CYS A 51 -3.19 -4.23 -12.34
CA CYS A 51 -2.88 -4.79 -13.66
C CYS A 51 -1.55 -5.53 -13.72
N ALA A 52 -0.96 -5.83 -12.55
CA ALA A 52 0.17 -6.73 -12.48
C ALA A 52 -0.22 -8.09 -13.09
N SER A 53 0.60 -8.60 -14.00
CA SER A 53 0.36 -9.83 -14.76
C SER A 53 1.62 -10.72 -14.75
N GLY A 54 1.44 -11.99 -15.11
CA GLY A 54 2.50 -13.01 -15.07
C GLY A 54 2.22 -14.10 -14.04
N THR A 55 3.22 -14.94 -13.78
CA THR A 55 3.11 -16.01 -12.78
C THR A 55 3.33 -15.40 -11.39
N PRO A 56 2.34 -15.46 -10.48
CA PRO A 56 2.53 -14.96 -9.13
C PRO A 56 3.58 -15.79 -8.38
N ILE A 57 4.43 -15.11 -7.61
CA ILE A 57 5.32 -15.77 -6.66
C ILE A 57 4.57 -15.96 -5.35
N GLN A 58 4.48 -17.20 -4.86
CA GLN A 58 3.85 -17.46 -3.56
C GLN A 58 4.81 -17.11 -2.43
N ILE A 59 4.38 -16.21 -1.55
CA ILE A 59 5.17 -15.66 -0.44
C ILE A 59 4.54 -16.01 0.90
N SER A 60 5.29 -15.78 1.97
CA SER A 60 4.87 -15.90 3.36
C SER A 60 5.19 -14.60 4.11
N GLU A 61 4.76 -14.50 5.37
CA GLU A 61 5.17 -13.38 6.24
C GLU A 61 6.70 -13.31 6.40
N ALA A 62 7.39 -14.47 6.48
CA ALA A 62 8.85 -14.51 6.51
C ALA A 62 9.50 -13.91 5.26
N SER A 63 8.79 -13.94 4.11
CA SER A 63 9.22 -13.26 2.89
C SER A 63 9.16 -11.74 3.07
N ILE A 64 8.10 -11.24 3.70
CA ILE A 64 7.87 -9.81 3.96
C ILE A 64 8.88 -9.30 5.01
N ASP A 65 9.13 -10.05 6.07
CA ASP A 65 10.14 -9.71 7.09
C ASP A 65 11.53 -9.51 6.48
N LYS A 66 11.92 -10.39 5.55
CA LYS A 66 13.20 -10.28 4.83
C LYS A 66 13.24 -9.06 3.93
N LEU A 67 12.14 -8.74 3.25
CA LEU A 67 12.04 -7.52 2.44
C LEU A 67 12.16 -6.27 3.32
N GLN A 68 11.47 -6.23 4.47
CA GLN A 68 11.56 -5.13 5.42
C GLN A 68 13.00 -4.98 5.96
N ALA A 69 13.64 -6.08 6.35
CA ALA A 69 15.02 -6.07 6.81
C ALA A 69 16.00 -5.55 5.74
N ALA A 70 15.77 -5.90 4.46
CA ALA A 70 16.58 -5.39 3.35
C ALA A 70 16.42 -3.86 3.19
N ILE A 71 15.20 -3.33 3.31
CA ILE A 71 14.96 -1.88 3.29
C ILE A 71 15.59 -1.19 4.50
N ASP A 72 15.43 -1.75 5.71
CA ASP A 72 16.01 -1.19 6.92
C ASP A 72 17.54 -1.13 6.83
N GLN A 73 18.17 -2.13 6.19
CA GLN A 73 19.60 -2.11 5.91
C GLN A 73 19.98 -0.96 4.95
N LEU A 74 19.20 -0.71 3.90
CA LEU A 74 19.44 0.43 3.01
C LEU A 74 19.31 1.76 3.74
N VAL A 75 18.35 1.87 4.67
CA VAL A 75 18.17 3.06 5.51
C VAL A 75 19.36 3.26 6.44
N GLN A 76 19.81 2.21 7.13
CA GLN A 76 20.97 2.27 8.02
C GLN A 76 22.25 2.68 7.28
N GLN A 77 22.38 2.32 6.00
CA GLN A 77 23.50 2.71 5.15
C GLN A 77 23.38 4.15 4.61
N GLY A 78 22.27 4.86 4.88
CA GLY A 78 22.00 6.18 4.29
C GLY A 78 21.69 6.13 2.80
N ASN A 79 21.39 4.95 2.27
CA ASN A 79 21.09 4.73 0.86
C ASN A 79 19.59 4.82 0.55
N PHE A 80 18.74 4.92 1.57
CA PHE A 80 17.29 5.00 1.42
C PHE A 80 16.65 5.75 2.59
N SER A 81 15.45 6.29 2.39
CA SER A 81 14.62 6.86 3.45
C SER A 81 13.14 6.54 3.20
N TYR A 82 12.38 6.37 4.27
CA TYR A 82 10.92 6.27 4.26
C TYR A 82 10.33 7.14 5.39
N GLY A 83 9.00 7.15 5.54
CA GLY A 83 8.28 8.01 6.48
C GLY A 83 7.93 9.37 5.86
N ASP A 84 8.01 10.44 6.66
CA ASP A 84 7.75 11.83 6.21
C ASP A 84 8.65 12.28 5.03
N LYS A 85 9.70 11.50 4.76
CA LYS A 85 10.64 11.69 3.65
C LYS A 85 10.58 10.49 2.70
N ALA A 86 9.40 10.24 2.15
CA ALA A 86 9.16 9.21 1.14
C ALA A 86 10.23 9.25 0.02
N PRO A 87 10.66 8.09 -0.51
CA PRO A 87 11.79 7.98 -1.44
C PRO A 87 11.50 8.71 -2.76
N GLN A 88 12.55 9.35 -3.31
CA GLN A 88 12.48 10.00 -4.64
C GLN A 88 12.25 8.96 -5.74
N PRO A 89 11.72 9.31 -6.92
CA PRO A 89 11.42 8.34 -7.97
C PRO A 89 12.67 7.56 -8.43
N ALA A 90 13.85 8.21 -8.38
CA ALA A 90 15.13 7.55 -8.64
C ALA A 90 15.54 6.56 -7.52
N ASP A 91 15.23 6.87 -6.26
CA ASP A 91 15.47 5.97 -5.14
C ASP A 91 14.52 4.78 -5.14
N ARG A 92 13.30 4.91 -5.70
CA ARG A 92 12.37 3.78 -5.85
C ARG A 92 12.92 2.65 -6.71
N ALA A 93 13.91 2.91 -7.58
CA ALA A 93 14.62 1.84 -8.28
C ALA A 93 15.35 0.87 -7.32
N LYS A 94 15.69 1.32 -6.10
CA LYS A 94 16.27 0.48 -5.04
C LYS A 94 15.25 -0.46 -4.39
N LEU A 95 13.96 -0.26 -4.66
CA LEU A 95 12.88 -1.18 -4.26
C LEU A 95 12.72 -2.33 -5.25
N GLN A 96 13.64 -2.50 -6.21
CA GLN A 96 13.64 -3.57 -7.19
C GLN A 96 14.73 -4.60 -6.88
N GLY A 97 14.46 -5.87 -7.17
CA GLY A 97 15.47 -6.94 -7.06
C GLY A 97 15.94 -7.24 -5.64
N LEU A 98 15.11 -6.98 -4.63
CA LEU A 98 15.38 -7.27 -3.24
C LEU A 98 15.31 -8.78 -2.99
N SER A 99 16.34 -9.33 -2.35
CA SER A 99 16.40 -10.76 -2.02
C SER A 99 15.43 -11.12 -0.90
N THR A 100 14.67 -12.19 -1.11
CA THR A 100 13.81 -12.80 -0.10
C THR A 100 13.68 -14.31 -0.35
N ILE A 101 12.66 -14.95 0.23
CA ILE A 101 12.32 -16.36 0.00
C ILE A 101 10.88 -16.51 -0.48
N ASP A 102 10.59 -17.56 -1.23
CA ASP A 102 9.22 -18.01 -1.49
C ASP A 102 8.65 -18.77 -0.27
N VAL A 103 7.39 -19.21 -0.38
CA VAL A 103 6.70 -20.00 0.67
C VAL A 103 7.42 -21.32 1.02
N ASN A 104 8.25 -21.87 0.11
CA ASN A 104 9.00 -23.10 0.31
C ASN A 104 10.42 -22.85 0.86
N GLY A 105 10.79 -21.59 1.09
CA GLY A 105 12.12 -21.20 1.55
C GLY A 105 13.18 -21.05 0.46
N ASN A 106 12.81 -21.15 -0.82
CA ASN A 106 13.77 -20.97 -1.92
C ASN A 106 14.10 -19.48 -2.10
N PRO A 107 15.36 -19.13 -2.43
CA PRO A 107 15.72 -17.74 -2.72
C PRO A 107 14.96 -17.21 -3.94
N VAL A 108 14.36 -16.05 -3.79
CA VAL A 108 13.73 -15.29 -4.88
C VAL A 108 14.08 -13.82 -4.76
N THR A 109 13.94 -13.07 -5.86
CA THR A 109 14.03 -11.61 -5.84
C THR A 109 12.66 -11.02 -6.11
N LEU A 110 12.30 -10.02 -5.31
CA LEU A 110 11.06 -9.27 -5.47
C LEU A 110 11.35 -7.77 -5.52
N GLY A 111 10.43 -7.04 -6.09
CA GLY A 111 10.43 -5.60 -6.12
C GLY A 111 9.03 -5.02 -6.14
N GLU A 112 8.97 -3.72 -5.92
CA GLU A 112 7.73 -2.96 -6.03
C GLU A 112 7.03 -3.23 -7.38
N GLY A 113 5.74 -3.58 -7.32
CA GLY A 113 4.91 -3.90 -8.49
C GLY A 113 4.95 -5.35 -8.97
N ASN A 114 5.74 -6.24 -8.34
CA ASN A 114 5.68 -7.67 -8.66
C ASN A 114 4.37 -8.32 -8.17
N LEU A 115 3.87 -9.25 -8.97
CA LEU A 115 2.68 -10.04 -8.64
C LEU A 115 3.04 -11.18 -7.69
N VAL A 116 2.38 -11.23 -6.53
CA VAL A 116 2.59 -12.25 -5.50
C VAL A 116 1.27 -12.89 -5.08
N THR A 117 1.34 -14.04 -4.43
CA THR A 117 0.22 -14.62 -3.68
C THR A 117 0.62 -14.81 -2.23
N LEU A 118 -0.26 -14.44 -1.31
CA LEU A 118 -0.08 -14.58 0.12
C LEU A 118 -1.32 -15.26 0.70
N GLU A 119 -1.12 -16.34 1.45
CA GLU A 119 -2.16 -16.97 2.26
C GLU A 119 -2.02 -16.47 3.70
N ALA A 120 -3.06 -15.85 4.24
CA ALA A 120 -3.08 -15.29 5.58
C ALA A 120 -4.51 -15.21 6.13
N PHE A 121 -4.61 -15.12 7.45
CA PHE A 121 -5.86 -14.82 8.15
C PHE A 121 -6.08 -13.32 8.20
N VAL A 122 -7.30 -12.86 7.89
CA VAL A 122 -7.70 -11.47 8.13
C VAL A 122 -7.99 -11.31 9.62
N LEU A 123 -7.20 -10.47 10.30
CA LEU A 123 -7.35 -10.18 11.73
C LEU A 123 -8.25 -8.98 11.96
N ASP A 124 -8.13 -7.96 11.11
CA ASP A 124 -8.94 -6.75 11.13
C ASP A 124 -9.01 -6.14 9.71
N ALA A 125 -10.09 -5.44 9.41
CA ALA A 125 -10.27 -4.69 8.17
C ALA A 125 -11.11 -3.44 8.43
N LYS A 126 -10.51 -2.26 8.29
CA LYS A 126 -11.12 -0.97 8.62
C LYS A 126 -10.69 0.11 7.64
N HIS A 127 -11.55 1.09 7.44
CA HIS A 127 -11.16 2.34 6.77
C HIS A 127 -10.21 3.11 7.68
N ASP A 128 -9.08 3.60 7.17
CA ASP A 128 -8.18 4.46 7.94
C ASP A 128 -8.61 5.94 7.87
N ASP A 129 -8.07 6.76 8.78
CA ASP A 129 -8.23 8.21 8.83
C ASP A 129 -9.68 8.73 8.76
N THR A 130 -10.62 7.92 9.27
CA THR A 130 -12.04 8.29 9.23
C THR A 130 -12.42 9.31 10.31
N TYR A 131 -13.49 10.08 10.07
CA TYR A 131 -13.95 11.13 10.99
C TYR A 131 -14.37 10.61 12.38
N VAL A 132 -14.75 9.32 12.48
CA VAL A 132 -15.21 8.71 13.74
C VAL A 132 -14.06 8.07 14.53
N LEU A 133 -13.00 7.62 13.83
CA LEU A 133 -11.95 6.77 14.42
C LEU A 133 -10.57 7.43 14.49
N GLY A 134 -10.31 8.51 13.76
CA GLY A 134 -8.95 9.05 13.58
C GLY A 134 -8.77 10.54 13.79
N SER A 135 -9.82 11.29 14.14
CA SER A 135 -9.67 12.72 14.38
C SER A 135 -10.44 13.16 15.62
N GLY A 136 -9.71 13.42 16.70
CA GLY A 136 -10.24 14.25 17.79
C GLY A 136 -10.61 15.66 17.30
N ALA A 137 -10.52 16.67 18.15
CA ALA A 137 -10.85 18.06 17.81
C ALA A 137 -10.06 18.68 16.62
N GLU A 138 -9.13 17.93 16.00
CA GLU A 138 -8.23 18.34 14.93
C GLU A 138 -8.70 18.00 13.51
N GLY A 139 -9.79 17.24 13.36
CA GLY A 139 -10.39 16.93 12.06
C GLY A 139 -9.56 16.01 11.15
N TYR A 140 -10.19 15.58 10.06
CA TYR A 140 -9.67 14.69 9.02
C TYR A 140 -8.26 15.07 8.53
N LYS A 141 -7.31 14.13 8.60
CA LYS A 141 -5.91 14.27 8.12
C LYS A 141 -5.54 13.17 7.10
N GLY A 142 -6.50 12.77 6.26
CA GLY A 142 -6.36 11.63 5.34
C GLY A 142 -5.03 11.59 4.57
N GLU A 143 -4.56 10.37 4.28
CA GLU A 143 -3.36 10.12 3.49
C GLU A 143 -3.44 10.70 2.07
N GLY A 144 -2.26 10.94 1.45
CA GLY A 144 -2.16 11.42 0.07
C GLY A 144 -2.81 10.50 -0.96
N VAL A 145 -3.02 9.21 -0.63
CA VAL A 145 -3.72 8.26 -1.50
C VAL A 145 -5.24 8.50 -1.54
N ASN A 146 -5.80 9.17 -0.54
CA ASN A 146 -7.23 9.47 -0.45
C ASN A 146 -7.54 10.77 -1.20
N CYS A 147 -8.67 10.87 -1.89
CA CYS A 147 -9.08 12.13 -2.53
C CYS A 147 -9.68 13.17 -1.57
N ASN A 148 -9.36 13.05 -0.26
CA ASN A 148 -9.76 13.92 0.85
C ASN A 148 -11.27 14.15 0.96
N ASN A 149 -12.03 13.06 1.09
CA ASN A 149 -13.45 13.10 1.41
C ASN A 149 -13.69 12.38 2.74
N SER A 150 -14.57 12.92 3.57
CA SER A 150 -14.87 12.41 4.92
C SER A 150 -15.70 11.13 4.94
N LEU A 151 -16.25 10.71 3.79
CA LEU A 151 -16.99 9.46 3.66
C LEU A 151 -16.04 8.26 3.73
N PHE A 152 -16.49 7.17 4.38
CA PHE A 152 -15.65 5.99 4.61
C PHE A 152 -15.09 5.39 3.31
N ASP A 153 -15.94 5.21 2.30
CA ASP A 153 -15.59 4.64 0.99
C ASP A 153 -14.51 5.45 0.23
N TRP A 154 -14.20 6.65 0.69
CA TRP A 154 -13.20 7.54 0.09
C TRP A 154 -11.83 7.49 0.78
N ASN A 155 -11.71 6.66 1.81
CA ASN A 155 -10.47 6.44 2.53
C ASN A 155 -9.92 5.06 2.20
N ASP A 156 -8.61 4.95 2.36
CA ASP A 156 -7.88 3.71 2.27
C ASP A 156 -8.36 2.68 3.30
N ILE A 157 -8.19 1.41 2.94
CA ILE A 157 -8.60 0.28 3.76
C ILE A 157 -7.33 -0.32 4.35
N HIS A 158 -7.25 -0.32 5.67
CA HIS A 158 -6.25 -1.05 6.43
C HIS A 158 -6.75 -2.46 6.69
N ILE A 159 -6.01 -3.44 6.17
CA ILE A 159 -6.25 -4.87 6.40
C ILE A 159 -5.07 -5.43 7.19
N ALA A 160 -5.33 -5.86 8.42
CA ALA A 160 -4.35 -6.58 9.22
C ALA A 160 -4.40 -8.07 8.87
N LEU A 161 -3.24 -8.63 8.54
CA LEU A 161 -3.07 -10.02 8.16
C LEU A 161 -2.19 -10.76 9.17
N GLY A 162 -2.49 -12.02 9.46
CA GLY A 162 -1.70 -12.86 10.36
C GLY A 162 -1.53 -14.29 9.89
N GLN A 163 -0.50 -14.96 10.39
CA GLN A 163 -0.21 -16.38 10.11
C GLN A 163 -1.25 -17.36 10.67
N THR A 164 -1.94 -16.99 11.76
CA THR A 164 -2.92 -17.85 12.42
C THR A 164 -4.17 -17.06 12.77
N ALA A 165 -5.32 -17.74 12.89
CA ALA A 165 -6.57 -17.11 13.32
C ALA A 165 -6.52 -16.52 14.74
N SER A 166 -5.55 -16.93 15.55
CA SER A 166 -5.32 -16.43 16.91
C SER A 166 -4.15 -15.45 17.01
N ALA A 167 -3.56 -15.04 15.88
CA ALA A 167 -2.55 -14.01 15.89
C ALA A 167 -3.18 -12.70 16.38
N GLU A 168 -2.45 -11.98 17.21
CA GLU A 168 -2.85 -10.63 17.61
C GLU A 168 -2.33 -9.65 16.57
N GLU A 169 -3.13 -8.64 16.23
CA GLU A 169 -2.60 -7.48 15.51
C GLU A 169 -1.42 -6.93 16.32
N CYS A 170 -0.30 -6.64 15.65
CA CYS A 170 0.80 -5.95 16.29
C CYS A 170 0.23 -4.69 16.97
N THR A 171 0.27 -4.62 18.31
CA THR A 171 -0.34 -3.53 19.11
C THR A 171 0.18 -2.14 18.76
N ASN A 172 1.22 -2.09 17.94
CA ASN A 172 1.50 -0.98 17.06
C ASN A 172 1.84 -1.61 15.70
N ALA A 173 1.05 -1.41 14.65
CA ALA A 173 1.67 -1.11 13.37
C ALA A 173 2.23 0.29 13.60
N PRO A 174 3.50 0.46 13.99
CA PRO A 174 3.94 1.81 14.17
C PRO A 174 3.81 2.43 12.78
N ARG A 175 3.14 3.58 12.70
CA ARG A 175 3.59 4.64 11.82
C ARG A 175 5.04 4.91 12.26
N ARG A 176 5.97 4.05 11.81
CA ARG A 176 7.40 4.15 12.06
C ARG A 176 7.85 5.27 11.15
N THR A 177 7.72 6.48 11.71
CA THR A 177 8.18 7.76 11.17
C THR A 177 9.63 7.68 10.71
#